data_AF-A0A2X4U589-F1
#
_entry.id   AF-A0A2X4U589-F1
#
_cell.length_a   1.000
_cell.length_b   1.000
_cell.length_c   1.000
_cell.angle_alpha   90.00
_cell.angle_beta   90.00
_cell.angle_gamma   90.00
#
_symmetry.space_group_name_H-M   'P 1'
#
loop_
_entity.id
_entity.type
_entity.pdbx_description
1 polymer ?
#
loop_
_entity_poly.entity_id
_entity_poly.type
_entity_poly.pdbx_seq_one_letter_code
_entity_poly.pdbx_strand_id
1 'polypeptide(L)' 'MLTVHHLNQSRSQRILWALEELALPYQIVR' A
#
# COMPACT_ATOMS: atom_id res chain seq x y z
N MET A 1 11.03 5.60 3.07
CA MET A 1 9.98 4.95 3.88
C MET A 1 8.66 5.25 3.19
N LEU A 2 7.99 4.24 2.61
CA LEU A 2 6.78 4.45 1.81
C LEU A 2 5.55 4.47 2.72
N THR A 3 4.69 5.48 2.56
CA THR A 3 3.46 5.63 3.34
C THR A 3 2.26 5.57 2.41
N VAL A 4 1.39 4.58 2.60
CA VAL A 4 0.20 4.34 1.79
C VAL A 4 -1.01 4.88 2.53
N HIS A 5 -1.58 5.98 2.03
CA HIS A 5 -2.81 6.57 2.57
C HIS A 5 -4.03 5.83 2.01
N HIS A 6 -4.66 5.03 2.87
CA HIS A 6 -5.72 4.10 2.51
C HIS A 6 -7.10 4.73 2.75
N LEU A 7 -7.52 5.65 1.86
CA LEU A 7 -8.73 6.46 2.03
C LEU A 7 -10.02 5.80 1.49
N ASN A 8 -9.95 4.62 0.88
CA ASN A 8 -11.11 3.85 0.39
C ASN A 8 -10.70 2.39 0.12
N GLN A 9 -11.26 1.43 0.85
CA GLN A 9 -10.82 0.02 0.88
C GLN A 9 -10.65 -0.68 -0.47
N SER A 10 -11.43 -0.28 -1.47
CA SER A 10 -11.37 -0.87 -2.80
C SER A 10 -10.20 -0.38 -3.67
N ARG A 11 -9.70 0.85 -3.48
CA ARG A 11 -8.79 1.49 -4.45
C ARG A 11 -7.30 1.31 -4.16
N SER A 12 -6.94 0.98 -2.94
CA SER A 12 -5.56 0.87 -2.46
C SER A 12 -4.97 -0.54 -2.56
N GLN A 13 -5.79 -1.56 -2.86
CA GLN A 13 -5.38 -2.96 -2.94
C GLN A 13 -4.30 -3.22 -4.01
N ARG A 14 -4.42 -2.59 -5.19
CA ARG A 14 -3.45 -2.76 -6.28
C ARG A 14 -2.04 -2.29 -5.93
N ILE A 15 -1.94 -1.20 -5.17
CA ILE A 15 -0.64 -0.66 -4.73
C ILE A 15 -0.02 -1.55 -3.65
N LEU A 16 -0.84 -2.12 -2.76
CA LEU A 16 -0.36 -3.07 -1.76
C LEU A 16 0.24 -4.32 -2.43
N TRP A 17 -0.44 -4.90 -3.42
CA TRP A 17 0.10 -6.04 -4.17
C TRP A 17 1.39 -5.73 -4.91
N ALA A 18 1.49 -4.55 -5.54
CA ALA A 18 2.72 -4.13 -6.20
C ALA A 18 3.90 -3.98 -5.21
N LEU A 19 3.63 -3.49 -4.00
CA LEU A 19 4.65 -3.36 -2.96
C LEU A 19 5.07 -4.71 -2.38
N GLU A 20 4.14 -5.66 -2.27
CA GLU A 20 4.40 -7.04 -1.85
C GLU A 20 5.28 -7.79 -2.86
N GLU A 21 4.95 -7.72 -4.15
CA GLU A 21 5.73 -8.32 -5.25
C GLU A 21 7.17 -7.79 -5.30
N LEU A 22 7.35 -6.51 -5.01
CA LEU A 22 8.67 -5.86 -4.98
C LEU A 22 9.39 -5.99 -3.64
N ALA A 23 8.80 -6.70 -2.66
CA ALA A 23 9.32 -6.84 -1.29
C ALA A 23 9.70 -5.50 -0.63
N LEU A 24 8.96 -4.43 -0.97
CA LEU A 24 9.27 -3.09 -0.48
C LEU A 24 8.65 -2.84 0.89
N PRO A 25 9.39 -2.27 1.85
CA PRO A 25 8.84 -1.89 3.14
C PRO A 25 7.92 -0.68 3.01
N TYR A 26 6.67 -0.81 3.45
CA TYR A 26 5.67 0.25 3.46
C TYR A 26 4.87 0.30 4.77
N GLN A 27 4.26 1.44 5.04
CA GLN A 27 3.36 1.66 6.17
C GLN A 27 1.99 2.09 5.66
N ILE A 28 0.93 1.54 6.24
CA ILE A 28 -0.44 1.91 5.89
C ILE A 28 -0.95 2.94 6.90
N VAL A 29 -1.41 4.08 6.39
CA VAL A 29 -2.06 5.14 7.18
C VAL A 29 -3.53 5.21 6.75
N ARG A 30 -4.43 5.17 7.73
CA ARG A 30 -5.89 5.20 7.55
C ARG A 30 -6.36 6.62 7.26
#